data_AF-A0A662P6M7-F1
#
_entry.id   AF-A0A662P6M7-F1
#
_cell.length_a   1.000
_cell.length_b   1.000
_cell.length_c   1.000
_cell.angle_alpha   90.00
_cell.angle_beta   90.00
_cell.angle_gamma   90.00
#
_symmetry.space_group_name_H-M   'P 1'
#
loop_
_entity.id
_entity.type
_entity.pdbx_description
1 polymer ?
#
loop_
_entity_poly.entity_id
_entity_poly.type
_entity_poly.pdbx_seq_one_letter_code
_entity_poly.pdbx_strand_id
1 'polypeptide(L)'
;MPFNTKQTPLFEGRNSSPKYDFLNAVEMLPKIDWNFKDFNTQYLSHTFHSYPARFIPQIPLTFIKLFTEERETILDPFCGCGTTLVEAFLNNRNSVGNDFNPLAALITKVKTTLIDDAQFRYFNRKLAVLKRYLVLDSDSWRVNERTNNLPNRKVSAVFSRKVISKLEAIREALLEVKEEGQEDLFDFGRVALSSTVWSLVENGGGRGGGRGSGIEVDDLFLRKVKFMEKEVSKMATLVPGPEVRVICGDARKLNLQSGSVDLIVTSPPYVNALDYYRIHMYNMLWLGMDFDLFRKHEIGGHSHFISNRFRLLSEYLGDMLRSMIEMNRVLKKGKLCVIVVGNSSVEYELIESHKFFAEMGEKRGIGFTPLKTIFRKIDKTRKYTSADVGKIDDEYVVVMRKVKDSEVAAGDDDFISEVVSGQMTRFREQIKKVQGTSIRGRSGRKPTKERLLKNIDKITAAIETIPEDIKIK
;
A
#
# COMPACT_ATOMS: atom_id res chain seq x y z
N MET A 1 22.67 -15.27 -5.11
CA MET A 1 22.03 -14.53 -4.00
C MET A 1 23.13 -13.82 -3.24
N PRO A 2 23.05 -12.51 -2.94
CA PRO A 2 24.03 -11.85 -2.09
C PRO A 2 23.35 -11.41 -0.79
N PHE A 3 23.55 -12.17 0.29
CA PHE A 3 23.26 -11.69 1.64
C PHE A 3 24.54 -11.85 2.44
N ASN A 4 25.16 -10.72 2.82
CA ASN A 4 26.35 -10.69 3.67
C ASN A 4 26.04 -9.80 4.88
N THR A 5 25.27 -10.33 5.84
CA THR A 5 25.06 -9.74 7.17
C THR A 5 24.73 -10.84 8.18
N LYS A 6 24.98 -10.57 9.47
CA LYS A 6 24.88 -11.50 10.63
C LYS A 6 23.50 -12.17 10.88
N GLN A 7 22.48 -11.91 10.05
CA GLN A 7 21.13 -12.51 10.11
C GLN A 7 20.87 -13.53 9.01
N THR A 8 21.93 -13.94 8.32
CA THR A 8 21.93 -14.88 7.19
C THR A 8 21.12 -16.16 7.41
N PRO A 9 21.05 -16.81 8.60
CA PRO A 9 20.28 -18.06 8.75
C PRO A 9 18.77 -17.93 8.50
N LEU A 10 18.18 -16.74 8.69
CA LEU A 10 16.75 -16.47 8.40
C LEU A 10 16.49 -16.28 6.90
N PHE A 11 17.52 -15.88 6.15
CA PHE A 11 17.42 -15.42 4.76
C PHE A 11 18.24 -16.27 3.76
N GLU A 12 19.00 -17.26 4.25
CA GLU A 12 19.72 -18.27 3.47
C GLU A 12 18.94 -19.59 3.45
N GLY A 13 18.69 -20.10 2.24
CA GLY A 13 18.05 -21.41 2.02
C GLY A 13 16.57 -21.32 1.61
N ARG A 14 16.25 -21.99 0.48
CA ARG A 14 14.86 -22.29 0.10
C ARG A 14 14.30 -23.50 0.84
N ASN A 15 15.19 -24.32 1.42
CA ASN A 15 14.83 -25.61 1.99
C ASN A 15 14.86 -25.53 3.52
N SER A 16 13.68 -25.75 4.11
CA SER A 16 13.37 -25.76 5.55
C SER A 16 13.73 -24.48 6.30
N SER A 17 12.73 -23.63 6.57
CA SER A 17 12.81 -22.72 7.71
C SER A 17 13.17 -23.54 8.95
N PRO A 18 14.14 -23.12 9.80
CA PRO A 18 14.30 -23.74 11.09
C PRO A 18 12.94 -23.70 11.81
N LYS A 19 12.44 -24.84 12.29
CA LYS A 19 11.20 -24.88 13.05
C LYS A 19 11.46 -24.22 14.40
N TYR A 20 11.04 -22.97 14.52
CA TYR A 20 10.98 -22.29 15.81
C TYR A 20 9.63 -22.63 16.43
N ASP A 21 9.62 -23.10 17.68
CA ASP A 21 8.39 -22.99 18.45
C ASP A 21 8.03 -21.51 18.64
N PHE A 22 6.75 -21.25 18.92
CA PHE A 22 6.22 -19.89 18.98
C PHE A 22 6.96 -19.00 19.98
N LEU A 23 7.37 -19.54 21.14
CA LEU A 23 8.06 -18.77 22.17
C LEU A 23 9.46 -18.39 21.72
N ASN A 24 10.20 -19.36 21.18
CA ASN A 24 11.51 -19.15 20.60
C ASN A 24 11.47 -18.14 19.44
N ALA A 25 10.47 -18.21 18.57
CA ALA A 25 10.28 -17.25 17.47
C ALA A 25 10.03 -15.82 17.99
N VAL A 26 9.23 -15.65 19.05
CA VAL A 26 8.99 -14.34 19.68
C VAL A 26 10.27 -13.80 20.34
N GLU A 27 11.07 -14.65 20.97
CA GLU A 27 12.37 -14.28 21.57
C GLU A 27 13.44 -13.89 20.54
N MET A 28 13.27 -14.29 19.28
CA MET A 28 14.15 -13.85 18.18
C MET A 28 13.87 -12.42 17.72
N LEU A 29 12.63 -11.93 17.82
CA LEU A 29 12.25 -10.62 17.29
C LEU A 29 13.17 -9.47 17.77
N PRO A 30 13.55 -9.37 19.07
CA PRO A 30 14.46 -8.32 19.53
C PRO A 30 15.91 -8.49 19.06
N LYS A 31 16.30 -9.69 18.60
CA LYS A 31 17.65 -10.00 18.13
C LYS A 31 17.87 -9.63 16.66
N ILE A 32 16.80 -9.29 15.94
CA ILE A 32 16.83 -8.88 14.53
C ILE A 32 17.11 -7.37 14.47
N ASP A 33 18.02 -6.95 13.58
CA ASP A 33 18.18 -5.55 13.17
C ASP A 33 17.12 -5.20 12.16
N TRP A 34 16.05 -4.57 12.65
CA TRP A 34 14.89 -4.17 11.88
C TRP A 34 15.15 -3.00 10.92
N ASN A 35 16.34 -2.42 10.88
CA ASN A 35 16.66 -1.39 9.90
C ASN A 35 16.96 -2.00 8.52
N PHE A 36 17.48 -3.24 8.47
CA PHE A 36 17.84 -3.96 7.24
C PHE A 36 18.68 -3.12 6.25
N LYS A 37 19.60 -2.31 6.78
CA LYS A 37 20.33 -1.25 6.03
C LYS A 37 21.08 -1.76 4.80
N ASP A 38 21.55 -3.01 4.81
CA ASP A 38 22.37 -3.57 3.72
C ASP A 38 21.61 -4.57 2.84
N PHE A 39 20.31 -4.75 3.06
CA PHE A 39 19.51 -5.72 2.30
C PHE A 39 19.04 -5.15 0.97
N ASN A 40 19.04 -5.98 -0.08
CA ASN A 40 18.41 -5.61 -1.35
C ASN A 40 16.88 -5.69 -1.22
N THR A 41 16.20 -4.62 -1.62
CA THR A 41 14.75 -4.49 -1.60
C THR A 41 14.16 -4.44 -3.02
N GLN A 42 15.01 -4.35 -4.05
CA GLN A 42 14.64 -4.28 -5.48
C GLN A 42 15.01 -5.61 -6.18
N TYR A 43 14.07 -6.55 -6.21
CA TYR A 43 14.25 -7.82 -6.93
C TYR A 43 12.93 -8.34 -7.49
N LEU A 44 13.00 -9.10 -8.58
CA LEU A 44 11.85 -9.80 -9.19
C LEU A 44 10.66 -8.84 -9.37
N SER A 45 9.45 -9.32 -9.10
CA SER A 45 8.22 -8.54 -9.30
C SER A 45 8.08 -7.31 -8.42
N HIS A 46 8.84 -7.16 -7.32
CA HIS A 46 8.83 -5.93 -6.49
C HIS A 46 9.15 -4.66 -7.29
N THR A 47 9.80 -4.82 -8.44
CA THR A 47 10.28 -3.75 -9.30
C THR A 47 9.32 -3.37 -10.45
N PHE A 48 8.17 -4.02 -10.59
CA PHE A 48 7.26 -3.81 -11.74
C PHE A 48 6.66 -2.40 -11.78
N HIS A 49 6.36 -1.84 -10.62
CA HIS A 49 5.69 -0.56 -10.51
C HIS A 49 6.24 0.24 -9.32
N SER A 50 6.54 1.52 -9.56
CA SER A 50 6.81 2.48 -8.48
C SER A 50 5.52 2.76 -7.73
N TYR A 51 5.52 2.65 -6.42
CA TYR A 51 4.34 2.90 -5.60
C TYR A 51 4.81 3.55 -4.29
N PRO A 52 4.18 4.64 -3.84
CA PRO A 52 4.63 5.39 -2.66
C PRO A 52 4.32 4.63 -1.37
N ALA A 53 5.04 4.98 -0.30
CA ALA A 53 4.76 4.51 1.08
C ALA A 53 4.61 2.99 1.19
N ARG A 54 5.65 2.25 0.78
CA ARG A 54 5.75 0.80 0.92
C ARG A 54 6.73 0.45 2.03
N PHE A 55 6.43 -0.56 2.83
CA PHE A 55 7.48 -1.19 3.64
C PHE A 55 8.42 -2.04 2.79
N ILE A 56 9.57 -2.37 3.36
CA ILE A 56 10.59 -3.21 2.72
C ILE A 56 10.18 -4.70 2.79
N PRO A 57 10.57 -5.54 1.80
CA PRO A 57 10.22 -6.96 1.77
C PRO A 57 10.69 -7.77 2.99
N GLN A 58 11.80 -7.36 3.63
CA GLN A 58 12.38 -8.10 4.74
C GLN A 58 11.46 -8.16 5.97
N ILE A 59 10.57 -7.18 6.16
CA ILE A 59 9.61 -7.18 7.27
C ILE A 59 8.62 -8.34 7.13
N PRO A 60 7.77 -8.41 6.08
CA PRO A 60 6.86 -9.55 5.93
C PRO A 60 7.62 -10.86 5.81
N LEU A 61 8.74 -10.91 5.09
CA LEU A 61 9.56 -12.13 4.97
C LEU A 61 9.95 -12.72 6.33
N THR A 62 10.35 -11.87 7.28
CA THR A 62 10.74 -12.29 8.63
C THR A 62 9.58 -13.00 9.34
N PHE A 63 8.38 -12.40 9.35
CA PHE A 63 7.24 -12.99 10.02
C PHE A 63 6.72 -14.24 9.31
N ILE A 64 6.76 -14.26 7.98
CA ILE A 64 6.40 -15.43 7.17
C ILE A 64 7.31 -16.61 7.52
N LYS A 65 8.63 -16.39 7.57
CA LYS A 65 9.61 -17.44 7.90
C LYS A 65 9.50 -17.95 9.33
N LEU A 66 9.20 -17.08 10.29
CA LEU A 66 9.18 -17.40 11.72
C LEU A 66 7.86 -17.99 12.22
N PHE A 67 6.73 -17.58 11.64
CA PHE A 67 5.40 -17.86 12.21
C PHE A 67 4.44 -18.59 11.26
N THR A 68 4.92 -19.00 10.07
CA THR A 68 4.10 -19.79 9.16
C THR A 68 4.86 -20.98 8.56
N GLU A 69 4.11 -22.03 8.26
CA GLU A 69 4.56 -23.16 7.46
C GLU A 69 4.23 -22.95 5.97
N GLU A 70 4.81 -23.78 5.09
CA GLU A 70 4.40 -23.77 3.68
C GLU A 70 2.90 -24.10 3.54
N ARG A 71 2.27 -23.51 2.52
CA ARG A 71 0.83 -23.59 2.24
C ARG A 71 -0.10 -22.99 3.30
N GLU A 72 0.40 -22.52 4.44
CA GLU A 72 -0.41 -21.66 5.32
C GLU A 72 -0.76 -20.34 4.64
N THR A 73 -1.87 -19.74 5.05
CA THR A 73 -2.47 -18.57 4.37
C THR A 73 -2.12 -17.27 5.08
N ILE A 74 -1.46 -16.36 4.37
CA ILE A 74 -1.11 -15.03 4.86
C ILE A 74 -2.11 -13.99 4.34
N LEU A 75 -2.52 -13.06 5.18
CA LEU A 75 -3.38 -11.94 4.80
C LEU A 75 -2.65 -10.61 4.91
N ASP A 76 -2.85 -9.77 3.90
CA ASP A 76 -2.58 -8.35 3.95
C ASP A 76 -3.88 -7.57 3.63
N PRO A 77 -4.59 -7.01 4.63
CA PRO A 77 -5.86 -6.32 4.44
C PRO A 77 -5.73 -4.93 3.78
N PHE A 78 -4.51 -4.41 3.67
CA PHE A 78 -4.13 -3.14 3.02
C PHE A 78 -2.95 -3.38 2.09
N CYS A 79 -3.12 -4.32 1.14
CA CYS A 79 -1.98 -4.93 0.46
C CYS A 79 -1.16 -3.98 -0.40
N GLY A 80 -1.69 -2.82 -0.79
CA GLY A 80 -1.00 -1.84 -1.60
C GLY A 80 -0.50 -2.49 -2.89
N CYS A 81 0.79 -2.34 -3.19
CA CYS A 81 1.41 -3.03 -4.33
C CYS A 81 1.86 -4.48 -4.04
N GLY A 82 1.42 -5.08 -2.94
CA GLY A 82 1.52 -6.52 -2.71
C GLY A 82 2.87 -7.00 -2.17
N THR A 83 3.58 -6.19 -1.37
CA THR A 83 4.89 -6.60 -0.84
C THR A 83 4.75 -7.89 -0.01
N THR A 84 3.75 -7.98 0.87
CA THR A 84 3.46 -9.20 1.65
C THR A 84 3.15 -10.40 0.77
N LEU A 85 2.32 -10.22 -0.27
CA LEU A 85 1.88 -11.31 -1.13
C LEU A 85 3.03 -11.84 -2.00
N VAL A 86 3.92 -10.97 -2.49
CA VAL A 86 5.11 -11.41 -3.21
C VAL A 86 6.03 -12.23 -2.31
N GLU A 87 6.25 -11.80 -1.07
CA GLU A 87 7.07 -12.57 -0.13
C GLU A 87 6.42 -13.89 0.28
N ALA A 88 5.10 -13.92 0.44
CA ALA A 88 4.34 -15.15 0.64
C ALA A 88 4.53 -16.11 -0.55
N PHE A 89 4.35 -15.59 -1.77
CA PHE A 89 4.48 -16.32 -3.02
C PHE A 89 5.87 -16.94 -3.17
N LEU A 90 6.93 -16.15 -2.99
CA LEU A 90 8.33 -16.58 -3.10
C LEU A 90 8.74 -17.59 -2.02
N ASN A 91 7.93 -17.74 -0.97
CA ASN A 91 8.15 -18.70 0.10
C ASN A 91 7.09 -19.81 0.11
N ASN A 92 6.37 -20.05 -0.98
CA ASN A 92 5.40 -21.14 -1.08
C ASN A 92 4.29 -21.10 0.00
N ARG A 93 3.86 -19.91 0.41
CA ARG A 93 2.67 -19.69 1.26
C ARG A 93 1.50 -19.24 0.39
N ASN A 94 0.31 -19.68 0.75
CA ASN A 94 -0.91 -19.14 0.17
C ASN A 94 -1.10 -17.71 0.68
N SER A 95 -1.76 -16.85 -0.10
CA SER A 95 -2.00 -15.49 0.36
C SER A 95 -3.29 -14.87 -0.13
N VAL A 96 -3.83 -13.99 0.70
CA VAL A 96 -4.93 -13.09 0.36
C VAL A 96 -4.47 -11.65 0.52
N GLY A 97 -4.65 -10.86 -0.52
CA GLY A 97 -4.48 -9.41 -0.47
C GLY A 97 -5.83 -8.72 -0.61
N ASN A 98 -6.11 -7.75 0.24
CA ASN A 98 -7.24 -6.84 0.09
C ASN A 98 -6.71 -5.41 -0.02
N ASP A 99 -7.23 -4.63 -0.96
CA ASP A 99 -7.01 -3.18 -0.99
C ASP A 99 -8.20 -2.50 -1.67
N PHE A 100 -8.58 -1.32 -1.19
CA PHE A 100 -9.68 -0.57 -1.79
C PHE A 100 -9.25 0.15 -3.08
N ASN A 101 -7.95 0.40 -3.26
CA ASN A 101 -7.40 0.99 -4.47
C ASN A 101 -7.33 -0.06 -5.60
N PRO A 102 -8.11 0.08 -6.68
CA PRO A 102 -8.14 -0.91 -7.76
C PRO A 102 -6.81 -0.99 -8.52
N LEU A 103 -6.02 0.09 -8.54
CA LEU A 103 -4.67 0.05 -9.12
C LEU A 103 -3.73 -0.80 -8.27
N ALA A 104 -3.81 -0.67 -6.95
CA ALA A 104 -3.01 -1.42 -6.00
C ALA A 104 -3.31 -2.93 -6.10
N ALA A 105 -4.60 -3.28 -6.13
CA ALA A 105 -5.06 -4.65 -6.35
C ALA A 105 -4.56 -5.23 -7.69
N LEU A 106 -4.67 -4.48 -8.79
CA LEU A 106 -4.17 -4.90 -10.11
C LEU A 106 -2.66 -5.15 -10.10
N ILE A 107 -1.87 -4.23 -9.53
CA ILE A 107 -0.41 -4.37 -9.41
C ILE A 107 -0.07 -5.62 -8.60
N THR A 108 -0.74 -5.83 -7.47
CA THR A 108 -0.54 -6.99 -6.59
C THR A 108 -0.83 -8.29 -7.31
N LYS A 109 -1.94 -8.37 -8.06
CA LYS A 109 -2.30 -9.54 -8.88
C LYS A 109 -1.17 -9.86 -9.85
N VAL A 110 -0.77 -8.92 -10.70
CA VAL A 110 0.28 -9.15 -11.71
C VAL A 110 1.62 -9.54 -11.10
N LYS A 111 1.99 -8.97 -9.95
CA LYS A 111 3.25 -9.32 -9.27
C LYS A 111 3.29 -10.75 -8.72
N THR A 112 2.14 -11.43 -8.65
CA THR A 112 1.96 -12.78 -8.11
C THR A 112 1.36 -13.77 -9.10
N THR A 113 1.12 -13.36 -10.34
CA THR A 113 0.67 -14.22 -11.44
C THR A 113 1.86 -14.74 -12.24
N LEU A 114 1.94 -16.06 -12.42
CA LEU A 114 2.86 -16.68 -13.38
C LEU A 114 2.22 -16.69 -14.77
N ILE A 115 3.02 -16.43 -15.79
CA ILE A 115 2.63 -16.46 -17.21
C ILE A 115 3.65 -17.33 -17.92
N ASP A 116 3.18 -18.26 -18.75
CA ASP A 116 4.07 -19.17 -19.45
C ASP A 116 4.68 -18.58 -20.73
N ASP A 117 5.72 -19.24 -21.25
CA ASP A 117 6.42 -18.77 -22.44
C ASP A 117 5.55 -18.77 -23.70
N ALA A 118 4.52 -19.62 -23.79
CA ALA A 118 3.61 -19.65 -24.94
C ALA A 118 2.69 -18.42 -24.95
N GLN A 119 2.16 -18.05 -23.79
CA GLN A 119 1.42 -16.81 -23.57
C GLN A 119 2.29 -15.59 -23.88
N PHE A 120 3.53 -15.55 -23.40
CA PHE A 120 4.44 -14.44 -23.73
C PHE A 120 4.78 -14.38 -25.22
N ARG A 121 4.98 -15.52 -25.90
CA ARG A 121 5.16 -15.53 -27.37
C ARG A 121 3.94 -14.96 -28.09
N TYR A 122 2.73 -15.30 -27.66
CA TYR A 122 1.50 -14.72 -28.19
C TYR A 122 1.45 -13.21 -27.95
N PHE A 123 1.68 -12.76 -26.71
CA PHE A 123 1.61 -11.35 -26.34
C PHE A 123 2.61 -10.51 -27.14
N ASN A 124 3.84 -11.00 -27.28
CA ASN A 124 4.88 -10.36 -28.07
C ASN A 124 4.51 -10.23 -29.56
N ARG A 125 3.81 -11.20 -30.15
CA ARG A 125 3.29 -11.08 -31.53
C ARG A 125 2.21 -10.00 -31.64
N LYS A 126 1.32 -9.90 -30.66
CA LYS A 126 0.30 -8.83 -30.60
C LYS A 126 0.94 -7.45 -30.47
N LEU A 127 1.92 -7.31 -29.59
CA LEU A 127 2.64 -6.04 -29.42
C LEU A 127 3.50 -5.66 -30.63
N ALA A 128 3.97 -6.63 -31.43
CA ALA A 128 4.74 -6.34 -32.64
C ALA A 128 3.94 -5.58 -33.70
N VAL A 129 2.61 -5.72 -33.71
CA VAL A 129 1.72 -4.97 -34.63
C VAL A 129 1.23 -3.65 -34.04
N LEU A 130 1.61 -3.29 -32.81
CA LEU A 130 1.26 -2.02 -32.15
C LEU A 130 1.57 -0.80 -33.03
N LYS A 131 2.70 -0.84 -33.77
CA LYS A 131 3.11 0.24 -34.67
C LYS A 131 2.11 0.51 -35.80
N ARG A 132 1.23 -0.45 -36.13
CA ARG A 132 0.17 -0.28 -37.15
C ARG A 132 -0.95 0.64 -36.65
N TYR A 133 -1.29 0.58 -35.36
CA TYR A 133 -2.31 1.46 -34.74
C TYR A 133 -1.85 2.92 -34.65
N LEU A 134 -0.54 3.15 -34.54
CA LEU A 134 0.06 4.49 -34.47
C LEU A 134 -0.11 5.31 -35.76
N VAL A 135 -0.36 4.66 -36.90
CA VAL A 135 -0.47 5.32 -38.22
C VAL A 135 -1.88 5.86 -38.47
N LEU A 136 -2.90 5.42 -37.72
CA LEU A 136 -4.30 5.67 -38.02
C LEU A 136 -4.96 6.80 -37.20
N ASP A 137 -4.31 7.33 -36.16
CA ASP A 137 -5.05 7.87 -35.01
C ASP A 137 -4.64 9.28 -34.52
N SER A 138 -3.78 10.02 -35.23
CA SER A 138 -3.36 11.37 -34.76
C SER A 138 -4.49 12.41 -34.75
N ASP A 139 -5.61 12.14 -35.45
CA ASP A 139 -6.76 13.03 -35.61
C ASP A 139 -8.13 12.43 -35.21
N SER A 140 -8.16 11.33 -34.47
CA SER A 140 -9.44 10.70 -34.12
C SER A 140 -10.25 11.44 -33.06
N TRP A 141 -11.57 11.23 -33.11
CA TRP A 141 -12.52 11.74 -32.12
C TRP A 141 -12.17 11.29 -30.69
N ARG A 142 -11.58 10.10 -30.52
CA ARG A 142 -11.18 9.52 -29.23
C ARG A 142 -10.04 10.31 -28.60
N VAL A 143 -9.02 10.65 -29.39
CA VAL A 143 -7.90 11.50 -28.94
C VAL A 143 -8.43 12.88 -28.51
N ASN A 144 -9.40 13.43 -29.25
CA ASN A 144 -10.02 14.72 -28.93
C ASN A 144 -10.86 14.65 -27.64
N GLU A 145 -11.73 13.65 -27.50
CA GLU A 145 -12.53 13.42 -26.29
C GLU A 145 -11.62 13.25 -25.06
N ARG A 146 -10.59 12.40 -25.17
CA ARG A 146 -9.63 12.17 -24.09
C ARG A 146 -8.89 13.43 -23.69
N THR A 147 -8.44 14.21 -24.67
CA THR A 147 -7.76 15.49 -24.44
C THR A 147 -8.66 16.46 -23.67
N ASN A 148 -9.95 16.50 -24.01
CA ASN A 148 -10.92 17.39 -23.37
C ASN A 148 -11.27 16.97 -21.93
N ASN A 149 -11.15 15.68 -21.61
CA ASN A 149 -11.52 15.10 -20.31
C ASN A 149 -10.33 14.90 -19.34
N LEU A 150 -9.13 15.38 -19.67
CA LEU A 150 -7.97 15.27 -18.77
C LEU A 150 -8.12 16.17 -17.53
N PRO A 151 -7.85 15.66 -16.31
CA PRO A 151 -7.90 16.47 -15.11
C PRO A 151 -6.74 17.49 -15.05
N ASN A 152 -7.10 18.79 -15.10
CA ASN A 152 -6.28 19.99 -14.89
C ASN A 152 -5.36 20.47 -16.05
N ARG A 153 -5.30 21.81 -16.27
CA ARG A 153 -4.55 22.51 -17.34
C ARG A 153 -3.01 22.48 -17.22
N LYS A 154 -2.42 22.19 -16.05
CA LYS A 154 -0.95 22.08 -15.91
C LYS A 154 -0.41 20.73 -16.37
N VAL A 155 -1.24 19.69 -16.42
CA VAL A 155 -0.83 18.31 -16.74
C VAL A 155 -1.10 17.93 -18.20
N SER A 156 -1.93 18.70 -18.91
CA SER A 156 -1.96 18.69 -20.39
C SER A 156 -0.57 18.93 -21.01
N ALA A 157 0.36 19.52 -20.25
CA ALA A 157 1.76 19.66 -20.61
C ALA A 157 2.51 18.33 -20.84
N VAL A 158 2.17 17.29 -20.06
CA VAL A 158 2.79 15.95 -20.11
C VAL A 158 2.12 15.10 -21.20
N PHE A 159 0.80 15.19 -21.30
CA PHE A 159 -0.02 14.43 -22.25
C PHE A 159 -0.27 15.24 -23.52
N SER A 160 0.78 15.47 -24.31
CA SER A 160 0.62 16.03 -25.66
C SER A 160 -0.22 15.10 -26.55
N ARG A 161 -0.81 15.63 -27.63
CA ARG A 161 -1.62 14.82 -28.57
C ARG A 161 -0.86 13.58 -29.09
N LYS A 162 0.44 13.71 -29.33
CA LYS A 162 1.33 12.60 -29.71
C LYS A 162 1.43 11.55 -28.60
N VAL A 163 1.56 11.96 -27.34
CA VAL A 163 1.61 11.05 -26.19
C VAL A 163 0.27 10.34 -26.00
N ILE A 164 -0.84 11.09 -26.09
CA ILE A 164 -2.20 10.54 -25.96
C ILE A 164 -2.46 9.48 -27.03
N SER A 165 -2.19 9.78 -28.30
CA SER A 165 -2.37 8.84 -29.41
C SER A 165 -1.57 7.54 -29.20
N LYS A 166 -0.32 7.65 -28.72
CA LYS A 166 0.49 6.46 -28.39
C LYS A 166 -0.07 5.64 -27.23
N LEU A 167 -0.57 6.29 -26.19
CA LEU A 167 -1.15 5.60 -25.03
C LEU A 167 -2.49 4.93 -25.38
N GLU A 168 -3.33 5.56 -26.21
CA GLU A 168 -4.56 4.94 -26.71
C GLU A 168 -4.26 3.75 -27.63
N ALA A 169 -3.27 3.85 -28.53
CA ALA A 169 -2.85 2.70 -29.34
C ALA A 169 -2.41 1.49 -28.48
N ILE A 170 -1.68 1.72 -27.39
CA ILE A 170 -1.32 0.67 -26.43
C ILE A 170 -2.58 0.09 -25.79
N ARG A 171 -3.51 0.95 -25.35
CA ARG A 171 -4.75 0.53 -24.71
C ARG A 171 -5.62 -0.32 -25.64
N GLU A 172 -5.80 0.06 -26.90
CA GLU A 172 -6.56 -0.74 -27.88
C GLU A 172 -5.92 -2.11 -28.11
N ALA A 173 -4.59 -2.17 -28.27
CA ALA A 173 -3.90 -3.45 -28.39
C ALA A 173 -4.08 -4.35 -27.15
N LEU A 174 -4.16 -3.77 -25.95
CA LEU A 174 -4.47 -4.52 -24.73
C LEU A 174 -5.94 -4.96 -24.67
N LEU A 175 -6.88 -4.15 -25.17
CA LEU A 175 -8.29 -4.53 -25.24
C LEU A 175 -8.50 -5.71 -26.18
N GLU A 176 -7.84 -5.77 -27.34
CA GLU A 176 -7.88 -6.94 -28.22
C GLU A 176 -7.37 -8.21 -27.52
N VAL A 177 -6.27 -8.09 -26.75
CA VAL A 177 -5.74 -9.21 -25.94
C VAL A 177 -6.80 -9.70 -24.94
N LYS A 178 -7.57 -8.79 -24.34
CA LYS A 178 -8.68 -9.14 -23.46
C LYS A 178 -9.84 -9.82 -24.20
N GLU A 179 -10.26 -9.26 -25.34
CA GLU A 179 -11.35 -9.79 -26.16
C GLU A 179 -11.06 -11.20 -26.69
N GLU A 180 -9.78 -11.53 -26.89
CA GLU A 180 -9.30 -12.88 -27.24
C GLU A 180 -9.16 -13.82 -26.03
N GLY A 181 -9.68 -13.42 -24.86
CA GLY A 181 -9.76 -14.25 -23.66
C GLY A 181 -8.46 -14.36 -22.85
N GLN A 182 -7.49 -13.48 -23.09
CA GLN A 182 -6.18 -13.52 -22.42
C GLN A 182 -6.11 -12.56 -21.22
N GLU A 183 -6.94 -12.79 -20.20
CA GLU A 183 -7.11 -11.89 -19.04
C GLU A 183 -5.81 -11.63 -18.26
N ASP A 184 -4.98 -12.64 -18.03
CA ASP A 184 -3.70 -12.46 -17.30
C ASP A 184 -2.69 -11.62 -18.10
N LEU A 185 -2.65 -11.79 -19.42
CA LEU A 185 -1.82 -10.96 -20.30
C LEU A 185 -2.35 -9.52 -20.40
N PHE A 186 -3.67 -9.37 -20.39
CA PHE A 186 -4.32 -8.05 -20.34
C PHE A 186 -3.93 -7.30 -19.06
N ASP A 187 -4.08 -7.93 -17.89
CA ASP A 187 -3.71 -7.33 -16.61
C ASP A 187 -2.20 -7.05 -16.54
N PHE A 188 -1.36 -7.98 -16.99
CA PHE A 188 0.08 -7.79 -17.09
C PHE A 188 0.44 -6.56 -17.94
N GLY A 189 -0.17 -6.43 -19.12
CA GLY A 189 0.00 -5.29 -20.01
C GLY A 189 -0.50 -3.98 -19.41
N ARG A 190 -1.60 -3.99 -18.66
CA ARG A 190 -2.11 -2.81 -17.94
C ARG A 190 -1.15 -2.33 -16.86
N VAL A 191 -0.50 -3.24 -16.12
CA VAL A 191 0.53 -2.83 -15.13
C VAL A 191 1.76 -2.24 -15.83
N ALA A 192 2.18 -2.80 -16.97
CA ALA A 192 3.25 -2.21 -17.77
C ALA A 192 2.86 -0.80 -18.29
N LEU A 193 1.63 -0.62 -18.77
CA LEU A 193 1.08 0.67 -19.21
C LEU A 193 1.04 1.68 -18.05
N SER A 194 0.55 1.25 -16.89
CA SER A 194 0.54 2.05 -15.67
C SER A 194 1.95 2.51 -15.28
N SER A 195 2.92 1.59 -15.31
CA SER A 195 4.32 1.89 -15.02
C SER A 195 4.91 2.86 -16.03
N THR A 196 4.49 2.82 -17.31
CA THR A 196 4.82 3.83 -18.34
C THR A 196 4.24 5.20 -17.99
N VAL A 197 2.95 5.28 -17.66
CA VAL A 197 2.28 6.53 -17.28
C VAL A 197 2.96 7.15 -16.06
N TRP A 198 3.28 6.35 -15.05
CA TRP A 198 4.04 6.82 -13.88
C TRP A 198 5.36 7.49 -14.26
N SER A 199 6.15 6.83 -15.11
CA SER A 199 7.43 7.36 -15.59
C SER A 199 7.28 8.64 -16.43
N LEU A 200 6.18 8.81 -17.18
CA LEU A 200 5.91 10.04 -17.94
C LEU A 200 5.58 11.22 -17.02
N VAL A 201 4.78 10.97 -15.97
CA VAL A 201 4.36 11.98 -14.99
C VAL A 201 5.55 12.43 -14.14
N GLU A 202 6.36 11.51 -13.61
CA GLU A 202 7.55 11.86 -12.81
C GLU A 202 8.59 12.67 -13.59
N ASN A 203 8.79 12.37 -14.87
CA ASN A 203 9.80 13.03 -15.70
C ASN A 203 9.27 14.25 -16.47
N GLY A 204 8.06 14.75 -16.13
CA GLY A 204 7.50 15.97 -16.73
C GLY A 204 7.29 15.92 -18.24
N GLY A 205 7.05 14.73 -18.80
CA GLY A 205 6.72 14.56 -20.23
C GLY A 205 7.76 15.08 -21.23
N GLY A 206 9.05 15.07 -20.89
CA GLY A 206 10.12 15.51 -21.82
C GLY A 206 10.38 17.02 -21.84
N ARG A 207 9.98 17.77 -20.79
CA ARG A 207 10.26 19.21 -20.66
C ARG A 207 11.56 19.54 -19.89
N GLY A 208 12.54 18.64 -19.89
CA GLY A 208 13.91 18.97 -19.48
C GLY A 208 14.63 19.66 -20.63
N GLY A 209 14.95 20.95 -20.48
CA GLY A 209 15.62 21.80 -21.47
C GLY A 209 17.05 21.37 -21.82
N GLY A 210 17.21 20.20 -22.44
CA GLY A 210 18.41 19.75 -23.12
C GLY A 210 18.03 19.35 -24.54
N ARG A 211 18.74 19.89 -25.54
CA ARG A 211 18.60 19.51 -26.95
C ARG A 211 18.77 17.99 -27.08
N GLY A 212 17.69 17.28 -27.44
CA GLY A 212 17.72 15.89 -27.94
C GLY A 212 17.42 14.78 -26.92
N SER A 213 16.15 14.39 -26.78
CA SER A 213 15.68 12.99 -26.93
C SER A 213 14.20 12.87 -26.54
N GLY A 214 13.36 12.67 -27.55
CA GLY A 214 11.97 12.27 -27.36
C GLY A 214 11.90 10.89 -26.72
N ILE A 215 11.29 10.78 -25.54
CA ILE A 215 10.90 9.47 -25.01
C ILE A 215 9.77 8.96 -25.91
N GLU A 216 10.08 8.00 -26.77
CA GLU A 216 9.07 7.28 -27.53
C GLU A 216 8.30 6.38 -26.54
N VAL A 217 7.03 6.76 -26.28
CA VAL A 217 6.15 6.15 -25.27
C VAL A 217 6.00 4.63 -25.47
N ASP A 218 5.90 4.21 -26.72
CA ASP A 218 5.85 2.82 -27.17
C ASP A 218 7.14 2.07 -26.82
N ASP A 219 8.31 2.62 -27.08
CA ASP A 219 9.59 2.01 -26.70
C ASP A 219 9.74 1.91 -25.17
N LEU A 220 9.26 2.92 -24.43
CA LEU A 220 9.25 2.86 -22.96
C LEU A 220 8.34 1.73 -22.45
N PHE A 221 7.15 1.59 -23.01
CA PHE A 221 6.21 0.52 -22.68
C PHE A 221 6.77 -0.87 -23.03
N LEU A 222 7.28 -1.05 -24.25
CA LEU A 222 7.85 -2.33 -24.69
C LEU A 222 9.07 -2.74 -23.85
N ARG A 223 9.92 -1.79 -23.44
CA ARG A 223 11.03 -2.08 -22.51
C ARG A 223 10.53 -2.55 -21.14
N LYS A 224 9.46 -1.94 -20.62
CA LYS A 224 8.84 -2.37 -19.35
C LYS A 224 8.25 -3.78 -19.47
N VAL A 225 7.52 -4.06 -20.55
CA VAL A 225 7.00 -5.41 -20.85
C VAL A 225 8.12 -6.45 -20.86
N LYS A 226 9.19 -6.20 -21.62
CA LYS A 226 10.35 -7.11 -21.73
C LYS A 226 11.06 -7.34 -20.41
N PHE A 227 11.19 -6.28 -19.62
CA PHE A 227 11.76 -6.36 -18.27
C PHE A 227 10.87 -7.22 -17.36
N MET A 228 9.57 -6.95 -17.31
CA MET A 228 8.62 -7.69 -16.49
C MET A 228 8.56 -9.17 -16.90
N GLU A 229 8.51 -9.47 -18.20
CA GLU A 229 8.53 -10.83 -18.76
C GLU A 229 9.74 -11.62 -18.22
N LYS A 230 10.93 -11.04 -18.30
CA LYS A 230 12.16 -11.66 -17.79
C LYS A 230 12.08 -12.00 -16.30
N GLU A 231 11.51 -11.12 -15.48
CA GLU A 231 11.39 -11.37 -14.04
C GLU A 231 10.29 -12.39 -13.72
N VAL A 232 9.17 -12.42 -14.46
CA VAL A 232 8.15 -13.48 -14.33
C VAL A 232 8.73 -14.85 -14.69
N SER A 233 9.44 -14.96 -15.83
CA SER A 233 10.09 -16.22 -16.22
C SER A 233 11.09 -16.70 -15.17
N LYS A 234 11.85 -15.77 -14.55
CA LYS A 234 12.71 -16.12 -13.40
C LYS A 234 11.88 -16.63 -12.23
N MET A 235 10.82 -15.93 -11.84
CA MET A 235 9.95 -16.31 -10.71
C MET A 235 9.33 -17.70 -10.89
N ALA A 236 8.90 -18.05 -12.11
CA ALA A 236 8.34 -19.36 -12.42
C ALA A 236 9.30 -20.53 -12.12
N THR A 237 10.62 -20.29 -12.15
CA THR A 237 11.63 -21.31 -11.80
C THR A 237 11.87 -21.43 -10.29
N LEU A 238 11.34 -20.52 -9.47
CA LEU A 238 11.67 -20.43 -8.05
C LEU A 238 10.71 -21.19 -7.14
N VAL A 239 9.43 -21.19 -7.49
CA VAL A 239 8.35 -21.69 -6.63
C VAL A 239 7.29 -22.43 -7.44
N PRO A 240 6.62 -23.43 -6.86
CA PRO A 240 5.64 -24.25 -7.57
C PRO A 240 4.28 -23.55 -7.81
N GLY A 241 4.17 -22.25 -7.51
CA GLY A 241 2.93 -21.48 -7.61
C GLY A 241 1.95 -21.74 -6.45
N PRO A 242 2.08 -21.05 -5.30
CA PRO A 242 1.06 -21.09 -4.27
C PRO A 242 -0.22 -20.35 -4.68
N GLU A 243 -1.32 -20.60 -3.96
CA GLU A 243 -2.59 -19.94 -4.23
C GLU A 243 -2.54 -18.48 -3.77
N VAL A 244 -2.86 -17.55 -4.67
CA VAL A 244 -2.93 -16.13 -4.36
C VAL A 244 -4.30 -15.60 -4.78
N ARG A 245 -5.00 -14.97 -3.83
CA ARG A 245 -6.27 -14.29 -4.07
C ARG A 245 -6.12 -12.80 -3.80
N VAL A 246 -6.42 -11.96 -4.79
CA VAL A 246 -6.41 -10.51 -4.64
C VAL A 246 -7.83 -9.98 -4.74
N ILE A 247 -8.25 -9.20 -3.75
CA ILE A 247 -9.59 -8.65 -3.60
C ILE A 247 -9.48 -7.13 -3.65
N CYS A 248 -10.19 -6.51 -4.60
CA CYS A 248 -10.41 -5.07 -4.55
C CYS A 248 -11.60 -4.82 -3.61
N GLY A 249 -11.34 -4.42 -2.36
CA GLY A 249 -12.35 -4.42 -1.31
C GLY A 249 -12.00 -3.58 -0.09
N ASP A 250 -13.00 -3.32 0.75
CA ASP A 250 -12.87 -2.50 1.95
C ASP A 250 -12.35 -3.34 3.13
N ALA A 251 -11.25 -2.90 3.75
CA ALA A 251 -10.64 -3.59 4.90
C ALA A 251 -11.55 -3.59 6.16
N ARG A 252 -12.52 -2.67 6.23
CA ARG A 252 -13.53 -2.60 7.29
C ARG A 252 -14.59 -3.71 7.16
N LYS A 253 -14.61 -4.43 6.04
CA LYS A 253 -15.49 -5.58 5.76
C LYS A 253 -14.82 -6.58 4.82
N LEU A 254 -14.03 -7.48 5.38
CA LEU A 254 -13.27 -8.46 4.60
C LEU A 254 -14.16 -9.59 4.06
N ASN A 255 -14.11 -9.83 2.75
CA ASN A 255 -14.83 -10.94 2.11
C ASN A 255 -14.10 -12.30 2.29
N LEU A 256 -13.94 -12.70 3.56
CA LEU A 256 -13.23 -13.89 3.99
C LEU A 256 -13.97 -14.59 5.14
N GLN A 257 -13.80 -15.90 5.24
CA GLN A 257 -14.36 -16.70 6.33
C GLN A 257 -13.63 -16.43 7.65
N SER A 258 -14.33 -16.55 8.77
CA SER A 258 -13.74 -16.43 10.11
C SER A 258 -12.69 -17.52 10.34
N GLY A 259 -11.58 -17.18 11.00
CA GLY A 259 -10.51 -18.15 11.31
C GLY A 259 -9.87 -18.83 10.09
N SER A 260 -9.82 -18.15 8.94
CA SER A 260 -9.32 -18.71 7.67
C SER A 260 -7.84 -18.43 7.39
N VAL A 261 -7.19 -17.50 8.13
CA VAL A 261 -5.80 -17.09 7.86
C VAL A 261 -4.86 -17.36 9.04
N ASP A 262 -3.59 -17.63 8.73
CA ASP A 262 -2.56 -18.07 9.66
C ASP A 262 -1.63 -16.95 10.12
N LEU A 263 -1.54 -15.85 9.37
CA LEU A 263 -0.73 -14.69 9.71
C LEU A 263 -1.31 -13.45 9.02
N ILE A 264 -1.35 -12.32 9.73
CA ILE A 264 -1.56 -11.00 9.12
C ILE A 264 -0.28 -10.19 9.23
N VAL A 265 0.21 -9.67 8.10
CA VAL A 265 1.28 -8.66 8.06
C VAL A 265 0.88 -7.57 7.09
N THR A 266 0.84 -6.33 7.58
CA THR A 266 0.30 -5.21 6.80
C THR A 266 0.90 -3.86 7.18
N SER A 267 0.70 -2.89 6.30
CA SER A 267 1.04 -1.48 6.50
C SER A 267 -0.15 -0.64 6.06
N PRO A 268 -1.07 -0.29 6.97
CA PRO A 268 -2.24 0.50 6.62
C PRO A 268 -1.83 1.91 6.14
N PRO A 269 -2.73 2.66 5.47
CA PRO A 269 -2.49 4.07 5.19
C PRO A 269 -2.25 4.84 6.48
N TYR A 270 -1.31 5.79 6.47
CA TYR A 270 -1.01 6.62 7.64
C TYR A 270 -1.85 7.89 7.59
N VAL A 271 -2.55 8.20 8.69
CA VAL A 271 -3.38 9.41 8.77
C VAL A 271 -2.58 10.66 8.40
N ASN A 272 -3.13 11.48 7.50
CA ASN A 272 -2.56 12.75 7.09
C ASN A 272 -1.13 12.63 6.47
N ALA A 273 -0.78 11.46 5.91
CA ALA A 273 0.53 11.24 5.29
C ALA A 273 0.52 11.40 3.76
N LEU A 274 -0.49 10.85 3.08
CA LEU A 274 -0.61 10.86 1.62
C LEU A 274 -2.07 10.90 1.15
N ASP A 275 -2.28 11.47 -0.03
CA ASP A 275 -3.51 11.32 -0.82
C ASP A 275 -3.24 10.36 -1.98
N TYR A 276 -3.50 9.06 -1.81
CA TYR A 276 -3.23 8.07 -2.84
C TYR A 276 -4.05 8.33 -4.10
N TYR A 277 -5.28 8.87 -3.98
CA TYR A 277 -6.09 9.19 -5.16
C TYR A 277 -5.40 10.22 -6.06
N ARG A 278 -4.75 11.24 -5.47
CA ARG A 278 -4.05 12.28 -6.24
C ARG A 278 -2.84 11.73 -6.96
N ILE A 279 -2.10 10.85 -6.28
CA ILE A 279 -0.88 10.25 -6.81
C ILE A 279 -1.20 9.28 -7.95
N HIS A 280 -2.29 8.52 -7.83
CA HIS A 280 -2.66 7.48 -8.80
C HIS A 280 -3.69 7.93 -9.84
N MET A 281 -4.23 9.14 -9.74
CA MET A 281 -5.30 9.64 -10.60
C MET A 281 -5.04 9.41 -12.10
N TYR A 282 -3.82 9.70 -12.58
CA TYR A 282 -3.49 9.54 -13.99
C TYR A 282 -3.40 8.07 -14.41
N ASN A 283 -2.82 7.23 -13.57
CA ASN A 283 -2.77 5.79 -13.80
C ASN A 283 -4.18 5.21 -13.86
N MET A 284 -5.03 5.54 -12.88
CA MET A 284 -6.42 5.10 -12.81
C MET A 284 -7.22 5.56 -14.04
N LEU A 285 -7.05 6.82 -14.45
CA LEU A 285 -7.67 7.36 -15.66
C LEU A 285 -7.29 6.52 -16.90
N TRP A 286 -5.99 6.29 -17.13
CA TRP A 286 -5.48 5.51 -18.27
C TRP A 286 -5.88 4.04 -18.27
N LEU A 287 -6.17 3.48 -17.09
CA LEU A 287 -6.64 2.11 -16.95
C LEU A 287 -8.16 1.99 -16.90
N GLY A 288 -8.91 3.08 -17.05
CA GLY A 288 -10.38 3.09 -17.01
C GLY A 288 -10.96 2.78 -15.64
N MET A 289 -10.27 3.17 -14.56
CA MET A 289 -10.69 2.95 -13.18
C MET A 289 -11.39 4.18 -12.61
N ASP A 290 -12.35 3.95 -11.71
CA ASP A 290 -13.11 5.01 -11.03
C ASP A 290 -12.29 5.61 -9.86
N PHE A 291 -11.56 6.68 -10.15
CA PHE A 291 -10.78 7.40 -9.14
C PHE A 291 -11.65 8.24 -8.19
N ASP A 292 -12.86 8.62 -8.60
CA ASP A 292 -13.76 9.42 -7.76
C ASP A 292 -14.42 8.58 -6.68
N LEU A 293 -14.80 7.34 -7.01
CA LEU A 293 -15.21 6.34 -6.03
C LEU A 293 -14.07 6.07 -5.05
N PHE A 294 -12.85 5.84 -5.55
CA PHE A 294 -11.69 5.62 -4.69
C PHE A 294 -11.46 6.80 -3.72
N ARG A 295 -11.46 8.02 -4.24
CA ARG A 295 -11.29 9.26 -3.45
C ARG A 295 -12.31 9.40 -2.33
N LYS A 296 -13.56 8.95 -2.51
CA LYS A 296 -14.63 9.11 -1.52
C LYS A 296 -14.49 8.18 -0.32
N HIS A 297 -13.91 6.99 -0.50
CA HIS A 297 -13.82 5.97 0.55
C HIS A 297 -12.37 5.68 0.98
N GLU A 298 -11.39 6.46 0.50
CA GLU A 298 -10.01 6.35 0.94
C GLU A 298 -9.87 6.67 2.44
N ILE A 299 -9.30 5.71 3.19
CA ILE A 299 -9.03 5.87 4.61
C ILE A 299 -7.86 6.85 4.82
N GLY A 300 -8.09 7.88 5.63
CA GLY A 300 -7.06 8.84 6.02
C GLY A 300 -6.74 9.94 4.99
N GLY A 301 -7.51 10.04 3.91
CA GLY A 301 -7.35 11.04 2.85
C GLY A 301 -7.60 12.50 3.31
N HIS A 302 -6.97 13.47 2.63
CA HIS A 302 -7.02 14.90 2.98
C HIS A 302 -8.18 15.67 2.37
N SER A 303 -9.09 15.00 1.66
CA SER A 303 -10.15 15.65 0.88
C SER A 303 -11.26 16.28 1.71
N HIS A 304 -11.36 16.00 3.01
CA HIS A 304 -12.44 16.45 3.88
C HIS A 304 -11.94 16.86 5.27
N PHE A 305 -12.84 17.46 6.07
CA PHE A 305 -12.54 18.05 7.38
C PHE A 305 -11.40 19.09 7.38
N ILE A 306 -11.32 19.91 6.33
CA ILE A 306 -10.26 20.92 6.16
C ILE A 306 -10.25 21.95 7.31
N SER A 307 -11.42 22.29 7.88
CA SER A 307 -11.54 23.23 8.99
C SER A 307 -11.05 22.66 10.33
N ASN A 308 -11.19 21.35 10.55
CA ASN A 308 -10.76 20.67 11.76
C ASN A 308 -10.19 19.29 11.44
N ARG A 309 -8.88 19.21 11.25
CA ARG A 309 -8.18 17.97 10.90
C ARG A 309 -8.18 16.91 12.00
N PHE A 310 -8.55 17.24 13.23
CA PHE A 310 -8.72 16.23 14.30
C PHE A 310 -9.99 15.37 14.10
N ARG A 311 -10.98 15.84 13.33
CA ARG A 311 -12.11 15.01 12.89
C ARG A 311 -11.69 13.93 11.90
N LEU A 312 -10.71 14.23 11.04
CA LEU A 312 -10.09 13.21 10.20
C LEU A 312 -9.35 12.17 11.05
N LEU A 313 -8.67 12.59 12.12
CA LEU A 313 -8.00 11.65 13.02
C LEU A 313 -8.99 10.71 13.70
N SER A 314 -10.12 11.21 14.22
CA SER A 314 -11.12 10.35 14.86
C SER A 314 -11.79 9.39 13.87
N GLU A 315 -12.18 9.85 12.67
CA GLU A 315 -12.70 8.98 11.61
C GLU A 315 -11.70 7.88 11.25
N TYR A 316 -10.42 8.25 11.03
CA TYR A 316 -9.35 7.28 10.77
C TYR A 316 -9.18 6.24 11.88
N LEU A 317 -9.20 6.65 13.16
CA LEU A 317 -9.11 5.72 14.27
C LEU A 317 -10.31 4.76 14.30
N GLY A 318 -11.51 5.25 13.98
CA GLY A 318 -12.70 4.42 13.83
C GLY A 318 -12.55 3.38 12.71
N ASP A 319 -12.15 3.81 11.52
CA ASP A 319 -11.92 2.92 10.37
C ASP A 319 -10.86 1.85 10.64
N MET A 320 -9.77 2.23 11.32
CA MET A 320 -8.72 1.30 11.71
C MET A 320 -9.19 0.31 12.78
N LEU A 321 -9.99 0.75 13.75
CA LEU A 321 -10.56 -0.13 14.76
C LEU A 321 -11.51 -1.18 14.14
N ARG A 322 -12.38 -0.76 13.20
CA ARG A 322 -13.23 -1.69 12.44
C ARG A 322 -12.41 -2.70 11.65
N SER A 323 -11.37 -2.22 10.98
CA SER A 323 -10.44 -3.10 10.24
C SER A 323 -9.74 -4.08 11.18
N MET A 324 -9.34 -3.65 12.38
CA MET A 324 -8.76 -4.56 13.39
C MET A 324 -9.77 -5.61 13.89
N ILE A 325 -11.05 -5.28 14.04
CA ILE A 325 -12.09 -6.26 14.38
C ILE A 325 -12.22 -7.31 13.26
N GLU A 326 -12.22 -6.88 11.99
CA GLU A 326 -12.24 -7.81 10.85
C GLU A 326 -10.97 -8.66 10.78
N MET A 327 -9.80 -8.08 11.04
CA MET A 327 -8.53 -8.82 11.16
C MET A 327 -8.60 -9.87 12.26
N ASN A 328 -9.19 -9.55 13.42
CA ASN A 328 -9.42 -10.54 14.47
C ASN A 328 -10.33 -11.66 13.96
N ARG A 329 -11.47 -11.32 13.36
CA ARG A 329 -12.46 -12.29 12.87
C ARG A 329 -11.85 -13.33 11.94
N VAL A 330 -11.06 -12.91 10.95
CA VAL A 330 -10.49 -13.80 9.92
C VAL A 330 -9.25 -14.56 10.39
N LEU A 331 -8.51 -14.04 11.36
CA LEU A 331 -7.28 -14.68 11.87
C LEU A 331 -7.61 -15.89 12.76
N LYS A 332 -6.85 -16.98 12.62
CA LYS A 332 -6.96 -18.13 13.53
C LYS A 332 -6.51 -17.77 14.95
N LYS A 333 -7.17 -18.36 15.95
CA LYS A 333 -6.79 -18.17 17.36
C LYS A 333 -5.34 -18.60 17.59
N GLY A 334 -4.60 -17.83 18.37
CA GLY A 334 -3.21 -18.07 18.72
C GLY A 334 -2.18 -17.54 17.70
N LYS A 335 -2.61 -17.16 16.50
CA LYS A 335 -1.76 -16.59 15.44
C LYS A 335 -1.56 -15.07 15.60
N LEU A 336 -0.69 -14.50 14.75
CA LEU A 336 -0.24 -13.10 14.87
C LEU A 336 -0.91 -12.16 13.88
N CYS A 337 -1.14 -10.94 14.35
CA CYS A 337 -1.44 -9.76 13.56
C CYS A 337 -0.29 -8.76 13.72
N VAL A 338 0.33 -8.39 12.60
CA VAL A 338 1.50 -7.52 12.55
C VAL A 338 1.16 -6.28 11.74
N ILE A 339 1.21 -5.12 12.39
CA ILE A 339 0.92 -3.82 11.77
C ILE A 339 2.18 -2.98 11.78
N VAL A 340 2.66 -2.63 10.60
CA VAL A 340 3.77 -1.69 10.41
C VAL A 340 3.18 -0.29 10.27
N VAL A 341 3.62 0.65 11.12
CA VAL A 341 3.07 2.00 11.11
C VAL A 341 4.12 3.06 11.47
N GLY A 342 4.14 4.15 10.71
CA GLY A 342 4.95 5.32 10.99
C GLY A 342 4.22 6.33 11.86
N ASN A 343 4.99 7.13 12.59
CA ASN A 343 4.41 8.31 13.24
C ASN A 343 4.04 9.35 12.17
N SER A 344 2.86 9.94 12.29
CA SER A 344 2.42 11.05 11.45
C SER A 344 2.21 12.32 12.27
N SER A 345 1.70 13.38 11.66
CA SER A 345 1.37 14.60 12.40
C SER A 345 0.09 15.22 11.88
N VAL A 346 -0.68 15.81 12.79
CA VAL A 346 -1.90 16.57 12.50
C VAL A 346 -1.82 17.89 13.24
N GLU A 347 -1.92 19.02 12.52
CA GLU A 347 -1.95 20.37 13.13
C GLU A 347 -0.79 20.62 14.13
N TYR A 348 0.42 20.17 13.78
CA TYR A 348 1.65 20.26 14.57
C TYR A 348 1.73 19.34 15.81
N GLU A 349 0.78 18.41 15.95
CA GLU A 349 0.80 17.38 16.99
C GLU A 349 1.20 16.04 16.43
N LEU A 350 2.05 15.32 17.17
CA LEU A 350 2.57 14.01 16.81
C LEU A 350 1.49 12.96 17.03
N ILE A 351 1.23 12.16 15.99
CA ILE A 351 0.32 11.02 16.08
C ILE A 351 1.17 9.75 16.18
N GLU A 352 1.21 9.20 17.40
CA GLU A 352 1.90 7.95 17.71
C GLU A 352 0.99 6.75 17.42
N SER A 353 0.67 6.52 16.14
CA SER A 353 -0.29 5.50 15.68
C SER A 353 -0.06 4.11 16.29
N HIS A 354 1.19 3.73 16.51
CA HIS A 354 1.55 2.47 17.14
C HIS A 354 0.96 2.30 18.55
N LYS A 355 0.86 3.38 19.33
CA LYS A 355 0.23 3.37 20.67
C LYS A 355 -1.27 3.22 20.55
N PHE A 356 -1.92 3.95 19.64
CA PHE A 356 -3.35 3.82 19.40
C PHE A 356 -3.72 2.39 19.00
N PHE A 357 -2.96 1.76 18.10
CA PHE A 357 -3.22 0.37 17.68
C PHE A 357 -2.96 -0.64 18.80
N ALA A 358 -1.89 -0.48 19.58
CA ALA A 358 -1.64 -1.34 20.73
C ALA A 358 -2.77 -1.22 21.78
N GLU A 359 -3.18 0.01 22.11
CA GLU A 359 -4.29 0.27 23.04
C GLU A 359 -5.62 -0.30 22.54
N MET A 360 -5.91 -0.20 21.23
CA MET A 360 -7.09 -0.83 20.62
C MET A 360 -7.06 -2.34 20.81
N GLY A 361 -5.89 -2.97 20.59
CA GLY A 361 -5.72 -4.40 20.80
C GLY A 361 -6.00 -4.86 22.23
N GLU A 362 -5.70 -4.02 23.23
CA GLU A 362 -5.95 -4.29 24.66
C GLU A 362 -7.41 -4.06 25.08
N LYS A 363 -8.23 -3.43 24.23
CA LYS A 363 -9.64 -3.19 24.58
C LYS A 363 -10.37 -4.50 24.75
N ARG A 364 -11.09 -4.59 25.87
CA ARG A 364 -12.01 -5.69 26.14
C ARG A 364 -13.00 -5.76 24.99
N GLY A 365 -13.15 -6.97 24.43
CA GLY A 365 -14.03 -7.23 23.30
C GLY A 365 -13.30 -7.45 21.98
N ILE A 366 -12.11 -6.88 21.74
CA ILE A 366 -11.41 -7.02 20.44
C ILE A 366 -10.72 -8.39 20.28
N GLY A 367 -10.21 -8.96 21.37
CA GLY A 367 -9.61 -10.31 21.38
C GLY A 367 -8.14 -10.40 20.94
N PHE A 368 -7.46 -9.25 20.80
CA PHE A 368 -6.00 -9.19 20.61
C PHE A 368 -5.26 -9.00 21.95
N THR A 369 -3.95 -9.25 21.94
CA THR A 369 -3.03 -8.87 23.01
C THR A 369 -1.71 -8.45 22.38
N PRO A 370 -1.26 -7.19 22.58
CA PRO A 370 0.05 -6.76 22.14
C PRO A 370 1.17 -7.61 22.78
N LEU A 371 2.11 -8.08 21.97
CA LEU A 371 3.26 -8.84 22.41
C LEU A 371 4.53 -7.99 22.42
N LYS A 372 4.76 -7.26 21.32
CA LYS A 372 5.95 -6.44 21.10
C LYS A 372 5.61 -5.25 20.22
N THR A 373 6.29 -4.14 20.47
CA THR A 373 6.36 -3.00 19.57
C THR A 373 7.83 -2.76 19.26
N ILE A 374 8.19 -2.91 17.99
CA ILE A 374 9.58 -2.87 17.54
C ILE A 374 9.81 -1.56 16.80
N PHE A 375 10.80 -0.78 17.25
CA PHE A 375 11.18 0.46 16.60
C PHE A 375 12.24 0.22 15.51
N ARG A 376 12.10 0.89 14.37
CA ARG A 376 13.13 0.96 13.33
C ARG A 376 13.24 2.38 12.75
N LYS A 377 14.43 2.73 12.27
CA LYS A 377 14.68 3.96 11.53
C LYS A 377 14.58 3.67 10.04
N ILE A 378 13.90 4.56 9.32
CA ILE A 378 13.80 4.43 7.87
C ILE A 378 15.07 4.99 7.22
N ASP A 379 15.66 4.22 6.30
CA ASP A 379 16.77 4.70 5.48
C ASP A 379 16.28 5.69 4.42
N LYS A 380 16.49 6.99 4.70
CA LYS A 380 16.07 8.11 3.84
C LYS A 380 16.79 8.18 2.50
N THR A 381 17.87 7.44 2.30
CA THR A 381 18.65 7.46 1.05
C THR A 381 18.03 6.56 -0.03
N ARG A 382 17.09 5.69 0.35
CA ARG A 382 16.45 4.73 -0.55
C ARG A 382 15.11 5.30 -1.04
N LYS A 383 14.85 5.20 -2.35
CA LYS A 383 13.64 5.67 -3.07
C LYS A 383 12.27 5.19 -2.52
N TYR A 384 12.22 4.41 -1.43
CA TYR A 384 11.00 3.83 -0.86
C TYR A 384 10.18 4.81 -0.04
N THR A 385 10.77 5.93 0.35
CA THR A 385 10.08 7.09 0.90
C THR A 385 10.26 8.24 -0.09
N SER A 386 9.21 8.63 -0.80
CA SER A 386 9.25 9.90 -1.54
C SER A 386 9.65 11.01 -0.56
N ALA A 387 10.63 11.83 -0.95
CA ALA A 387 11.21 12.88 -0.10
C ALA A 387 10.17 13.87 0.45
N ASP A 388 8.99 13.92 -0.17
CA ASP A 388 7.86 14.79 0.19
C ASP A 388 6.82 14.11 1.11
N VAL A 389 6.97 12.83 1.46
CA VAL A 389 6.06 12.12 2.39
C VAL A 389 6.45 12.46 3.82
N GLY A 390 5.93 13.58 4.30
CA GLY A 390 5.71 13.84 5.72
C GLY A 390 6.90 13.61 6.66
N LYS A 391 8.17 13.73 6.24
CA LYS A 391 9.37 13.53 7.10
C LYS A 391 9.23 12.38 8.12
N ILE A 392 8.67 11.25 7.69
CA ILE A 392 8.50 10.08 8.55
C ILE A 392 9.86 9.39 8.59
N ASP A 393 10.52 9.52 9.73
CA ASP A 393 11.89 9.01 9.94
C ASP A 393 11.89 7.70 10.74
N ASP A 394 10.76 7.39 11.35
CA ASP A 394 10.57 6.40 12.40
C ASP A 394 9.35 5.53 12.05
N GLU A 395 9.52 4.22 12.13
CA GLU A 395 8.48 3.24 11.88
C GLU A 395 8.46 2.20 13.00
N TYR A 396 7.27 1.70 13.31
CA TYR A 396 7.03 0.75 14.38
C TYR A 396 6.35 -0.50 13.82
N VAL A 397 6.79 -1.66 14.27
CA VAL A 397 6.15 -2.94 13.99
C VAL A 397 5.40 -3.36 15.25
N VAL A 398 4.07 -3.23 15.23
CA VAL A 398 3.17 -3.62 16.32
C VAL A 398 2.79 -5.09 16.11
N VAL A 399 3.22 -5.95 17.02
CA VAL A 399 2.97 -7.40 16.96
C VAL A 399 1.94 -7.76 18.01
N MET A 400 0.80 -8.26 17.58
CA MET A 400 -0.31 -8.70 18.45
C MET A 400 -0.62 -10.17 18.22
N ARG A 401 -1.04 -10.85 19.28
CA ARG A 401 -1.55 -12.23 19.20
C ARG A 401 -3.06 -12.23 19.35
N LYS A 402 -3.76 -13.01 18.52
CA LYS A 402 -5.18 -13.29 18.75
C LYS A 402 -5.32 -14.28 19.91
N VAL A 403 -5.87 -13.84 21.03
CA VAL A 403 -6.07 -14.68 22.23
C VAL A 403 -7.49 -15.23 22.34
N LYS A 404 -8.46 -14.53 21.76
CA LYS A 404 -9.86 -14.95 21.63
C LYS A 404 -10.52 -14.28 20.43
N ASP A 405 -11.69 -14.77 20.05
CA ASP A 405 -12.51 -14.11 19.03
C ASP A 405 -13.09 -12.80 19.57
N SER A 406 -13.29 -11.83 18.68
CA SER A 406 -13.93 -10.57 19.00
C SER A 406 -15.37 -10.79 19.47
N GLU A 407 -15.74 -10.15 20.59
CA GLU A 407 -17.10 -10.11 21.14
C GLU A 407 -17.94 -8.99 20.50
N VAL A 408 -17.28 -8.10 19.75
CA VAL A 408 -17.90 -6.96 19.06
C VAL A 408 -17.77 -7.11 17.54
N ALA A 409 -18.72 -6.56 16.81
CA ALA A 409 -18.72 -6.56 15.35
C ALA A 409 -18.11 -5.27 14.80
N ALA A 410 -17.52 -5.33 13.59
CA ALA A 410 -16.97 -4.15 12.93
C ALA A 410 -18.03 -3.09 12.59
N GLY A 411 -19.33 -3.44 12.63
CA GLY A 411 -20.46 -2.52 12.45
C GLY A 411 -21.03 -1.95 13.75
N ASP A 412 -20.44 -2.23 14.92
CA ASP A 412 -20.91 -1.74 16.22
C ASP A 412 -20.48 -0.28 16.45
N ASP A 413 -21.23 0.66 15.91
CA ASP A 413 -20.91 2.09 15.94
C ASP A 413 -20.76 2.64 17.37
N ASP A 414 -21.54 2.14 18.33
CA ASP A 414 -21.51 2.58 19.72
C ASP A 414 -20.17 2.18 20.37
N PHE A 415 -19.75 0.93 20.18
CA PHE A 415 -18.45 0.47 20.67
C PHE A 415 -17.28 1.21 20.01
N ILE A 416 -17.31 1.41 18.69
CA ILE A 416 -16.27 2.16 17.98
C ILE A 416 -16.19 3.60 18.52
N SER A 417 -17.35 4.25 18.70
CA SER A 417 -17.45 5.61 19.24
C SER A 417 -16.86 5.72 20.64
N GLU A 418 -17.17 4.78 21.53
CA GLU A 418 -16.65 4.75 22.90
C GLU A 418 -15.11 4.67 22.91
N VAL A 419 -14.55 3.71 22.15
CA VAL A 419 -13.10 3.47 22.12
C VAL A 419 -12.35 4.68 21.56
N VAL A 420 -12.82 5.22 20.42
CA VAL A 420 -12.20 6.37 19.75
C VAL A 420 -12.32 7.63 20.61
N SER A 421 -13.48 7.87 21.23
CA SER A 421 -13.68 9.00 22.16
C SER A 421 -12.72 8.94 23.33
N GLY A 422 -12.51 7.75 23.91
CA GLY A 422 -11.54 7.54 24.97
C GLY A 422 -10.11 7.83 24.53
N GLN A 423 -9.72 7.40 23.32
CA GLN A 423 -8.39 7.67 22.74
C GLN A 423 -8.18 9.17 22.47
N MET A 424 -9.14 9.82 21.84
CA MET A 424 -9.09 11.25 21.55
C MET A 424 -9.07 12.10 22.83
N THR A 425 -9.78 11.67 23.87
CA THR A 425 -9.73 12.32 25.19
C THR A 425 -8.32 12.24 25.80
N ARG A 426 -7.69 11.06 25.81
CA ARG A 426 -6.30 10.91 26.30
C ARG A 426 -5.33 11.77 25.49
N PHE A 427 -5.48 11.78 24.17
CA PHE A 427 -4.66 12.59 23.28
C PHE A 427 -4.81 14.10 23.56
N ARG A 428 -6.04 14.57 23.82
CA ARG A 428 -6.30 15.94 24.27
C ARG A 428 -5.58 16.28 25.57
N GLU A 429 -5.65 15.38 26.56
CA GLU A 429 -4.98 15.61 27.86
C GLU A 429 -3.45 15.59 27.73
N GLN A 430 -2.89 14.80 26.80
CA GLN A 430 -1.47 14.87 26.44
C GLN A 430 -1.12 16.26 25.88
N ILE A 431 -1.91 16.78 24.94
CA ILE A 431 -1.67 18.08 24.32
C ILE A 431 -1.82 19.23 25.32
N LYS A 432 -2.72 19.13 26.29
CA LYS A 432 -2.80 20.10 27.41
C LYS A 432 -1.49 20.18 28.19
N LYS A 433 -0.78 19.06 28.36
CA LYS A 433 0.52 19.01 29.06
C LYS A 433 1.66 19.50 28.17
N VAL A 434 1.73 19.02 26.91
CA VAL A 434 2.81 19.31 25.98
C VAL A 434 2.23 19.55 24.59
N GLN A 435 2.33 20.78 24.08
CA GLN A 435 1.85 21.15 22.74
C GLN A 435 2.96 21.11 21.69
N GLY A 436 2.57 21.04 20.41
CA GLY A 436 3.51 21.17 19.29
C GLY A 436 4.48 19.99 19.19
N THR A 437 4.02 18.80 19.59
CA THR A 437 4.85 17.61 19.79
C THR A 437 5.54 17.11 18.51
N SER A 438 5.07 17.52 17.33
CA SER A 438 5.70 17.16 16.05
C SER A 438 6.67 18.22 15.50
N ILE A 439 6.86 19.36 16.18
CA ILE A 439 7.70 20.47 15.70
C ILE A 439 9.19 20.11 15.82
N ARG A 440 9.88 19.95 14.68
CA ARG A 440 11.32 19.65 14.61
C ARG A 440 12.17 20.90 14.25
N GLY A 441 13.30 21.11 14.92
CA GLY A 441 14.37 22.05 14.50
C GLY A 441 14.10 23.57 14.65
N ARG A 442 15.07 24.41 14.23
CA ARG A 442 15.09 25.89 14.35
C ARG A 442 14.65 26.68 13.11
N SER A 443 14.37 26.04 11.97
CA SER A 443 14.11 26.76 10.70
C SER A 443 12.61 26.80 10.35
N GLY A 444 11.98 27.96 10.57
CA GLY A 444 10.61 28.28 10.17
C GLY A 444 9.89 29.16 11.21
N ARG A 445 8.84 29.89 10.78
CA ARG A 445 7.90 30.55 11.72
C ARG A 445 7.19 29.44 12.50
N LYS A 446 7.65 29.16 13.72
CA LYS A 446 6.96 28.23 14.62
C LYS A 446 5.57 28.79 14.95
N PRO A 447 4.52 27.96 14.99
CA PRO A 447 3.22 28.40 15.47
C PRO A 447 3.35 28.94 16.90
N THR A 448 2.61 29.99 17.21
CA THR A 448 2.60 30.56 18.57
C THR A 448 2.00 29.55 19.54
N LYS A 449 2.38 29.65 20.82
CA LYS A 449 1.78 28.81 21.88
C LYS A 449 0.25 28.96 21.91
N GLU A 450 -0.25 30.18 21.74
CA GLU A 450 -1.68 30.48 21.61
C GLU A 450 -2.34 29.72 20.46
N ARG A 451 -1.70 29.64 19.29
CA ARG A 451 -2.23 28.87 18.14
C ARG A 451 -2.29 27.38 18.42
N LEU A 452 -1.31 26.84 19.13
CA LEU A 452 -1.26 25.43 19.51
C LEU A 452 -2.30 25.10 20.59
N LEU A 453 -2.54 25.99 21.55
CA LEU A 453 -3.59 25.80 22.56
C LEU A 453 -4.98 25.69 21.94
N LYS A 454 -5.25 26.36 20.80
CA LYS A 454 -6.49 26.17 20.02
C LYS A 454 -6.70 24.73 19.54
N ASN A 455 -5.67 23.90 19.49
CA ASN A 455 -5.84 22.48 19.16
C ASN A 455 -6.66 21.75 20.22
N ILE A 456 -6.62 22.18 21.49
CA ILE A 456 -7.41 21.57 22.58
C ILE A 456 -8.91 21.74 22.31
N ASP A 457 -9.33 22.93 21.88
CA ASP A 457 -10.71 23.23 21.53
C ASP A 457 -11.13 22.46 20.27
N LYS A 458 -10.26 22.43 19.25
CA LYS A 458 -10.51 21.65 18.03
C LYS A 458 -10.66 20.16 18.31
N ILE A 459 -9.84 19.58 19.20
CA ILE A 459 -9.95 18.18 19.59
C ILE A 459 -11.23 17.95 20.39
N THR A 460 -11.62 18.88 21.28
CA THR A 460 -12.88 18.78 22.02
C THR A 460 -14.07 18.76 21.07
N ALA A 461 -14.12 19.67 20.10
CA ALA A 461 -15.15 19.68 19.06
C ALA A 461 -15.11 18.41 18.19
N ALA A 462 -13.92 17.85 17.93
CA ALA A 462 -13.81 16.59 17.19
C ALA A 462 -14.32 15.39 17.98
N ILE A 463 -14.17 15.38 19.32
CA ILE A 463 -14.72 14.33 20.20
C ILE A 463 -16.25 14.33 20.15
N GLU A 464 -16.86 15.51 20.19
CA GLU A 464 -18.31 15.66 20.16
C GLU A 464 -18.95 15.15 18.86
N THR A 465 -18.23 15.17 17.74
CA THR A 465 -18.72 14.72 16.43
C THR A 465 -18.33 13.28 16.09
N ILE A 466 -17.67 12.55 16.99
CA ILE A 466 -17.26 11.15 16.75
C ILE A 466 -18.43 10.26 16.33
N PRO A 467 -19.59 10.25 17.02
CA PRO A 467 -20.70 9.37 16.66
C PRO A 467 -21.19 9.53 15.22
N GLU A 468 -21.08 10.73 14.66
CA GLU A 468 -21.42 11.03 13.26
C GLU A 468 -20.26 10.74 12.31
N ASP A 469 -19.04 11.15 12.67
CA ASP A 469 -17.88 11.12 11.78
C ASP A 469 -17.37 9.71 11.48
N ILE A 470 -17.52 8.76 12.42
CA ILE A 470 -17.03 7.37 12.26
C ILE A 470 -17.96 6.46 11.48
N LYS A 471 -19.15 6.93 11.12
CA LYS A 471 -20.13 6.13 10.36
C LYS A 471 -19.59 5.90 8.96
N ILE A 472 -19.61 4.64 8.52
CA ILE A 472 -19.17 4.28 7.16
C ILE A 472 -20.09 4.98 6.16
N LYS A 473 -19.50 5.79 5.29
CA LYS A 473 -20.17 6.55 4.24
C LYS A 473 -20.40 5.74 2.97
#